data_AF-A0A7Z7VNG5-F1
#
_entry.id   AF-A0A7Z7VNG5-F1
#
_cell.length_a   1.000
_cell.length_b   1.000
_cell.length_c   1.000
_cell.angle_alpha   90.00
_cell.angle_beta   90.00
_cell.angle_gamma   90.00
#
_symmetry.space_group_name_H-M   'P 1'
#
loop_
_entity.id
_entity.type
_entity.pdbx_description
1 polymer ?
#
loop_
_entity_poly.entity_id
_entity_poly.type
_entity_poly.pdbx_seq_one_letter_code
_entity_poly.pdbx_strand_id
1 'polypeptide(L)'
;MNIHNFTGFKFELIPNCAESPMILKIDGTACLSIELPSTGEFHIFPADDVSDYHLVMFKMNGSKNNPPEVSFHVLASELETFKKTSVLPVIS
;
A
#
# COMPACT_ATOMS: atom_id res chain seq x y z
N MET A 1 -17.73 -3.41 5.58
CA MET A 1 -16.84 -2.84 4.55
C MET A 1 -15.47 -2.78 5.18
N ASN A 2 -14.49 -3.52 4.66
CA ASN A 2 -13.17 -3.65 5.30
C ASN A 2 -12.28 -2.49 4.83
N ILE A 3 -12.55 -1.29 5.37
CA ILE A 3 -11.77 -0.08 5.08
C ILE A 3 -10.83 0.16 6.26
N HIS A 4 -9.55 0.37 5.95
CA HIS A 4 -8.50 0.67 6.91
C HIS A 4 -7.91 2.04 6.57
N ASN A 5 -7.98 2.97 7.52
CA ASN A 5 -7.54 4.34 7.33
C ASN A 5 -6.10 4.51 7.81
N PHE A 6 -5.35 5.31 7.07
CA PHE A 6 -4.01 5.77 7.36
C PHE A 6 -3.97 7.28 7.20
N THR A 7 -2.87 7.90 7.60
CA THR A 7 -2.70 9.34 7.38
C THR A 7 -2.51 9.63 5.88
N GLY A 8 -3.54 10.18 5.24
CA GLY A 8 -3.53 10.61 3.83
C GLY A 8 -4.01 9.58 2.81
N PHE A 9 -4.33 8.36 3.23
CA PHE A 9 -4.90 7.34 2.36
C PHE A 9 -5.70 6.30 3.15
N LYS A 10 -6.41 5.45 2.42
CA LYS A 10 -7.08 4.27 2.98
C LYS A 10 -6.94 3.06 2.06
N PHE A 11 -6.92 1.89 2.67
CA PHE A 11 -7.09 0.63 1.97
C PHE A 11 -8.52 0.14 2.11
N GLU A 12 -9.09 -0.28 0.99
CA GLU A 12 -10.33 -1.03 0.97
C GLU A 12 -10.03 -2.46 0.54
N LEU A 13 -10.35 -3.44 1.38
CA LEU A 13 -10.21 -4.85 1.06
C LEU A 13 -11.44 -5.33 0.28
N ILE A 14 -11.19 -6.02 -0.83
CA ILE A 14 -12.20 -6.55 -1.74
C ILE A 14 -12.14 -8.09 -1.71
N PRO A 15 -12.72 -8.75 -0.68
CA PRO A 15 -12.52 -10.19 -0.45
C PRO A 15 -13.07 -11.08 -1.58
N ASN A 16 -14.01 -10.57 -2.38
CA ASN A 16 -14.61 -11.32 -3.48
C ASN A 16 -13.94 -11.05 -4.84
N CYS A 17 -12.85 -10.27 -4.88
CA CYS A 17 -12.08 -9.99 -6.09
C CYS A 17 -10.68 -10.58 -5.95
N ALA A 18 -10.50 -11.81 -6.40
CA ALA A 18 -9.22 -12.50 -6.32
C ALA A 18 -8.13 -11.85 -7.21
N GLU A 19 -8.53 -11.14 -8.27
CA GLU A 19 -7.60 -10.46 -9.17
C GLU A 19 -7.06 -9.16 -8.57
N SER A 20 -7.90 -8.41 -7.85
CA SER A 20 -7.57 -7.14 -7.20
C SER A 20 -8.13 -7.10 -5.76
N PRO A 21 -7.46 -7.76 -4.80
CA PRO A 21 -7.99 -7.94 -3.45
C PRO A 21 -7.94 -6.66 -2.59
N MET A 22 -7.26 -5.61 -3.05
CA MET A 22 -7.13 -4.34 -2.34
C MET A 22 -7.31 -3.15 -3.30
N ILE A 23 -7.82 -2.03 -2.78
CA ILE A 23 -7.86 -0.74 -3.45
C ILE A 23 -7.17 0.30 -2.56
N LEU A 24 -6.21 1.04 -3.11
CA LEU A 24 -5.62 2.23 -2.50
C LEU A 24 -6.44 3.46 -2.89
N LYS A 25 -6.92 4.21 -1.91
CA LYS A 25 -7.64 5.48 -2.12
C LYS A 25 -6.89 6.60 -1.43
N ILE A 26 -6.56 7.66 -2.16
CA ILE A 26 -5.82 8.80 -1.64
C ILE A 26 -6.81 9.86 -1.14
N ASP A 27 -6.67 10.29 0.10
CA ASP A 27 -7.55 11.30 0.68
C ASP A 27 -7.29 12.68 0.06
N GLY A 28 -8.33 13.52 0.00
CA GLY A 28 -8.24 14.87 -0.57
C GLY A 28 -8.10 14.92 -2.11
N THR A 29 -8.04 13.78 -2.79
CA THR A 29 -8.03 13.70 -4.26
C THR A 29 -9.41 13.35 -4.82
N ALA A 30 -9.82 13.97 -5.92
CA ALA A 30 -11.13 13.74 -6.51
C ALA A 30 -11.18 12.36 -7.17
N CYS A 31 -11.88 11.42 -6.53
CA CYS A 31 -12.22 10.09 -7.06
C CYS A 31 -11.03 9.25 -7.56
N LEU A 32 -9.82 9.45 -7.02
CA LEU A 32 -8.68 8.60 -7.36
C LEU A 32 -8.76 7.29 -6.55
N SER A 33 -8.66 6.17 -7.24
CA SER A 33 -8.56 4.84 -6.65
C SER A 33 -7.63 4.00 -7.51
N ILE A 34 -6.76 3.24 -6.88
CA ILE A 34 -5.81 2.37 -7.55
C ILE A 34 -6.13 0.94 -7.10
N GLU A 35 -6.56 0.12 -8.03
CA GLU A 35 -6.71 -1.32 -7.80
C GLU A 35 -5.34 -1.97 -7.68
N LEU A 36 -5.14 -2.73 -6.60
CA LEU A 36 -3.89 -3.41 -6.32
C LEU A 36 -4.05 -4.89 -6.68
N PRO A 37 -3.40 -5.37 -7.75
CA PRO A 37 -3.56 -6.73 -8.20
C PRO A 37 -2.96 -7.73 -7.21
N SER A 38 -3.49 -8.95 -7.17
CA SER A 38 -3.00 -10.04 -6.32
C SER A 38 -1.58 -10.50 -6.64
N THR A 39 -1.07 -10.16 -7.82
CA THR A 39 0.34 -10.37 -8.20
C THR A 39 1.28 -9.32 -7.61
N GLY A 40 0.76 -8.27 -7.00
CA GLY A 40 1.55 -7.16 -6.51
C GLY A 40 2.22 -7.42 -5.17
N GLU A 41 3.17 -6.56 -4.83
CA GLU A 41 3.91 -6.59 -3.57
C GLU A 41 4.31 -5.17 -3.14
N PHE A 42 4.40 -4.96 -1.83
CA PHE A 42 4.91 -3.73 -1.24
C PHE A 42 6.36 -3.90 -0.83
N HIS A 43 7.17 -2.87 -1.06
CA HIS A 43 8.55 -2.74 -0.58
C HIS A 43 8.64 -1.53 0.34
N ILE A 44 9.02 -1.75 1.59
CA ILE A 44 9.22 -0.69 2.58
C ILE A 44 10.67 -0.27 2.54
N PHE A 45 10.90 1.01 2.30
CA PHE A 45 12.19 1.64 2.50
C PHE A 45 12.17 2.39 3.83
N PRO A 46 13.14 2.12 4.73
CA PRO A 46 13.20 2.80 6.01
C PRO A 46 13.27 4.31 5.82
N ALA A 47 12.51 5.03 6.65
CA ALA A 47 12.73 6.44 6.89
C ALA A 47 14.19 6.65 7.30
N ASP A 48 14.83 7.74 6.87
CA ASP A 48 16.03 8.21 7.56
C ASP A 48 15.66 8.56 9.02
N ASP A 49 16.64 8.58 9.94
CA ASP A 49 16.40 8.81 11.39
C ASP A 49 15.69 10.16 11.71
N VAL A 50 15.46 11.00 10.69
CA VAL A 50 14.83 12.31 10.77
C VAL A 50 13.38 12.31 10.24
N SER A 51 12.95 11.28 9.50
CA SER A 51 11.63 11.22 8.88
C SER A 51 10.62 10.43 9.71
N ASP A 52 9.47 11.04 9.96
CA ASP A 52 8.30 10.39 10.57
C ASP A 52 7.61 9.39 9.62
N TYR A 53 8.13 9.20 8.40
CA TYR A 53 7.50 8.42 7.34
C TYR A 53 8.44 7.42 6.67
N HIS A 54 7.94 6.21 6.43
CA HIS A 54 8.54 5.23 5.54
C HIS A 54 8.04 5.40 4.11
N LEU A 55 8.94 5.30 3.14
CA LEU A 55 8.57 5.22 1.73
C LEU A 55 8.11 3.79 1.43
N VAL A 56 6.89 3.66 0.91
CA VAL A 56 6.34 2.40 0.42
C VAL A 56 6.28 2.46 -1.10
N MET A 57 6.93 1.49 -1.73
CA MET A 57 6.89 1.27 -3.17
C MET A 57 6.03 0.05 -3.46
N PHE A 58 5.03 0.18 -4.31
CA PHE A 58 4.19 -0.92 -4.75
C PHE A 58 4.53 -1.31 -6.18
N LYS A 59 4.79 -2.61 -6.36
CA LYS A 59 4.90 -3.24 -7.67
C LYS A 59 3.60 -3.93 -7.99
N MET A 60 3.02 -3.68 -9.17
CA MET A 60 1.82 -4.38 -9.64
C MET A 60 2.09 -5.87 -9.93
N ASN A 61 3.35 -6.24 -10.18
CA ASN A 61 3.76 -7.63 -10.33
C ASN A 61 5.13 -7.87 -9.67
N GLY A 62 5.11 -8.53 -8.50
CA GLY A 62 6.33 -8.82 -7.74
C GLY A 62 7.32 -9.74 -8.44
N SER A 63 6.83 -10.66 -9.27
CA SER A 63 7.66 -11.63 -10.01
C SER A 63 8.49 -11.02 -11.13
N LYS A 64 8.19 -9.79 -11.55
CA LYS A 64 8.93 -9.08 -12.61
C LYS A 64 9.95 -8.11 -12.03
N ASN A 65 11.04 -7.90 -12.75
CA ASN A 65 12.07 -6.91 -12.40
C ASN A 65 11.71 -5.48 -12.89
N ASN A 66 10.43 -5.16 -12.95
CA ASN A 66 10.00 -3.83 -13.35
C ASN A 66 10.14 -2.86 -12.16
N PRO A 67 10.39 -1.57 -12.42
CA PRO A 67 10.29 -0.54 -11.39
C PRO A 67 8.88 -0.50 -10.77
N PRO A 68 8.75 -0.08 -9.51
CA PRO A 68 7.46 0.10 -8.86
C PRO A 68 6.63 1.19 -9.54
N GLU A 69 5.32 0.94 -9.67
CA GLU A 69 4.38 1.82 -10.36
C GLU A 69 3.73 2.86 -9.43
N VAL A 70 3.68 2.57 -8.13
CA VAL A 70 3.07 3.46 -7.13
C VAL A 70 4.03 3.65 -5.98
N SER A 71 4.17 4.89 -5.52
CA SER A 71 4.97 5.22 -4.33
C SER A 71 4.17 6.16 -3.44
N PHE A 72 4.15 5.88 -2.15
CA PHE A 72 3.46 6.67 -1.14
C PHE A 72 4.16 6.55 0.21
N HIS A 73 3.81 7.42 1.14
CA HIS A 73 4.42 7.45 2.46
C HIS A 73 3.46 6.90 3.51
N VAL A 74 4.00 6.16 4.47
CA VAL A 74 3.28 5.66 5.65
C VAL A 74 3.98 6.17 6.89
N LEU A 75 3.24 6.70 7.85
CA LEU A 75 3.83 7.12 9.12
C LEU A 75 4.54 5.94 9.79
N ALA A 76 5.70 6.19 10.40
CA ALA A 76 6.43 5.19 11.18
C ALA A 76 5.57 4.58 12.29
N SER A 77 4.72 5.39 12.92
CA SER A 77 3.75 4.94 13.93
C SER A 77 2.64 4.05 13.37
N GLU A 78 2.35 4.11 12.07
CA GLU A 78 1.31 3.34 11.39
C GLU A 78 1.85 2.09 10.68
N LEU A 79 3.18 1.92 10.57
CA LEU A 79 3.82 0.88 9.77
C LEU A 79 3.41 -0.55 10.17
N GLU A 80 3.34 -0.83 11.48
CA GLU A 80 2.96 -2.15 11.97
C GLU A 80 1.49 -2.46 11.69
N THR A 81 0.62 -1.43 11.71
CA THR A 81 -0.78 -1.57 11.31
C THR A 81 -0.89 -1.78 9.80
N PHE A 82 -0.06 -1.11 9.01
CA PHE A 82 0.04 -1.29 7.56
C PHE A 82 0.38 -2.75 7.22
N LYS A 83 1.47 -3.30 7.79
CA LYS A 83 1.90 -4.69 7.56
C LYS A 83 0.81 -5.71 7.91
N LYS A 84 0.08 -5.51 9.00
CA LYS A 84 -0.99 -6.41 9.45
C LYS A 84 -2.24 -6.36 8.58
N THR A 85 -2.50 -5.21 7.97
CA THR A 85 -3.72 -4.96 7.19
C THR A 85 -3.56 -5.40 5.74
N SER A 86 -2.35 -5.26 5.18
CA SER A 86 -2.06 -5.65 3.81
C SER A 86 -2.28 -7.15 3.62
N VAL A 87 -3.16 -7.51 2.69
CA VAL A 87 -3.35 -8.91 2.25
C VAL A 87 -2.41 -9.30 1.11
N LEU A 88 -1.67 -8.32 0.58
CA LEU A 88 -0.56 -8.53 -0.35
C LEU A 88 0.76 -8.63 0.41
N PRO A 89 1.78 -9.31 -0.15
CA PRO A 89 3.11 -9.38 0.44
C PRO A 89 3.68 -8.00 0.76
N VAL A 90 4.27 -7.87 1.95
CA VAL A 90 5.00 -6.68 2.38
C VAL A 90 6.43 -7.08 2.69
N ILE A 91 7.36 -6.55 1.90
CA ILE A 91 8.80 -6.81 1.96
C ILE A 91 9.42 -5.59 2.66
N SER A 92 10.14 -5.83 3.75
CA SER A 92 10.80 -4.80 4.58
C SER A 92 12.25 -5.15 4.83
#